data_AF-C7R5K3-F1
#
_entry.id   AF-C7R5K3-F1
#
_cell.length_a   1.000
_cell.length_b   1.000
_cell.length_c   1.000
_cell.angle_alpha   90.00
_cell.angle_beta   90.00
_cell.angle_gamma   90.00
#
_symmetry.space_group_name_H-M   'P 1'
#
loop_
_entity.id
_entity.type
_entity.pdbx_description
1 polymer ?
#
loop_
_entity_poly.entity_id
_entity_poly.type
_entity_poly.pdbx_seq_one_letter_code
_entity_poly.pdbx_strand_id
1 'polypeptide(L)'
;MGRTAQSPLADGRHVYAARSPVTVDTRSMSDTSVSTTRTTPDEEWVDPRTVTRIGVLMANGQLAPREFITREEAEAWAQPGEDVVEWNLVCECDR
;
A
#
# COMPACT_ATOMS: atom_id res chain seq x y z
N MET A 1 34.39 56.72 -16.15
CA MET A 1 34.02 55.73 -17.19
C MET A 1 34.45 54.37 -16.66
N GLY A 2 33.64 53.36 -16.42
CA GLY A 2 32.19 53.18 -16.39
C GLY A 2 31.91 51.98 -15.47
N ARG A 3 30.78 52.03 -14.76
CA ARG A 3 30.18 50.89 -14.05
C ARG A 3 29.61 49.92 -15.09
N THR A 4 29.74 48.60 -14.87
CA THR A 4 28.78 47.51 -15.19
C THR A 4 29.56 46.17 -15.15
N ALA A 5 29.03 45.03 -14.71
CA ALA A 5 27.78 44.70 -14.07
C ALA A 5 27.99 43.38 -13.30
N GLN A 6 27.35 43.29 -12.15
CA GLN A 6 27.04 42.06 -11.46
C GLN A 6 26.03 41.23 -12.27
N SER A 7 26.16 39.91 -12.24
CA SER A 7 25.17 38.96 -12.76
C SER A 7 25.35 37.59 -12.08
N PRO A 8 24.27 36.81 -11.93
CA PRO A 8 23.65 36.62 -10.62
C PRO A 8 23.72 35.19 -10.09
N LEU A 9 23.33 35.08 -8.81
CA LEU A 9 22.91 33.85 -8.14
C LEU A 9 21.91 33.05 -8.99
N ALA A 10 22.21 31.76 -9.19
CA ALA A 10 21.35 30.61 -8.93
C ALA A 10 21.71 29.48 -9.90
N ASP A 11 22.24 28.38 -9.36
CA ASP A 11 21.40 27.21 -9.35
C ASP A 11 21.90 26.27 -8.26
N GLY A 12 21.08 26.12 -7.22
CA GLY A 12 21.28 25.16 -6.15
C GLY A 12 21.08 23.75 -6.70
N ARG A 13 21.99 23.31 -7.58
CA ARG A 13 22.04 21.95 -8.07
C ARG A 13 22.41 21.10 -6.87
N HIS A 14 21.39 20.56 -6.20
CA HIS A 14 21.54 19.44 -5.29
C HIS A 14 22.34 18.38 -6.05
N VAL A 15 23.63 18.30 -5.69
CA VAL A 15 24.48 17.21 -6.13
C VAL A 15 23.91 15.98 -5.44
N TYR A 16 22.96 15.31 -6.09
CA TYR A 16 22.62 13.95 -5.73
C TYR A 16 23.91 13.16 -5.95
N ALA A 17 24.59 12.85 -4.85
CA ALA A 17 25.70 11.92 -4.88
C ALA A 17 25.22 10.66 -5.61
N ALA A 18 25.93 10.27 -6.66
CA ALA A 18 25.65 9.03 -7.36
C ALA A 18 25.66 7.91 -6.31
N ARG A 19 24.48 7.34 -6.04
CA ARG A 19 24.36 6.18 -5.15
C ARG A 19 25.23 5.09 -5.73
N SER A 20 26.17 4.59 -4.95
CA SER A 20 26.97 3.42 -5.31
C SER A 20 26.04 2.29 -5.74
N PRO A 21 26.37 1.53 -6.80
CA PRO A 21 25.60 0.35 -7.14
C PRO A 21 25.68 -0.61 -5.96
N VAL A 22 24.55 -0.85 -5.30
CA VAL A 22 24.46 -1.90 -4.30
C VAL A 22 24.57 -3.20 -5.08
N THR A 23 25.72 -3.87 -5.00
CA THR A 23 25.85 -5.22 -5.51
C THR A 23 24.92 -6.07 -4.66
N VAL A 24 23.79 -6.50 -5.22
CA VAL A 24 22.95 -7.50 -4.58
C VAL A 24 23.75 -8.80 -4.67
N ASP A 25 24.39 -9.17 -3.56
CA ASP A 25 24.94 -10.51 -3.38
C ASP A 25 23.75 -11.46 -3.37
N THR A 26 23.52 -12.14 -4.49
CA THR A 26 22.48 -13.18 -4.60
C THR A 26 22.94 -14.40 -3.82
N ARG A 27 23.02 -14.27 -2.49
CA ARG A 27 23.15 -15.44 -1.62
C ARG A 27 21.83 -16.17 -1.64
N SER A 28 21.81 -17.24 -2.44
CA SER A 28 20.78 -18.26 -2.48
C SER A 28 20.36 -18.64 -1.06
N MET A 29 19.22 -18.14 -0.59
CA MET A 29 18.59 -18.60 0.64
C MET A 29 17.80 -19.87 0.30
N SER A 30 18.46 -21.01 0.34
CA SER A 30 17.81 -22.30 0.40
C SER A 30 17.68 -22.68 1.88
N ASP A 31 16.63 -22.20 2.54
CA ASP A 31 16.25 -22.75 3.85
C ASP A 31 14.99 -23.60 3.66
N THR A 32 15.22 -24.86 3.29
CA THR A 32 14.20 -25.89 3.36
C THR A 32 14.07 -26.31 4.81
N SER A 33 13.31 -25.53 5.59
CA SER A 33 12.86 -25.95 6.92
C SER A 33 11.63 -26.85 6.77
N VAL A 34 11.86 -28.16 6.80
CA VAL A 34 10.80 -29.17 6.94
C VAL A 34 10.29 -29.12 8.38
N SER A 35 9.13 -28.50 8.59
CA SER A 35 8.40 -28.59 9.86
C SER A 35 7.53 -29.83 9.87
N THR A 36 7.76 -30.69 10.87
CA THR A 36 6.99 -31.90 11.16
C THR A 36 5.53 -31.56 11.50
N THR A 37 4.63 -32.31 10.90
CA THR A 37 3.17 -32.13 10.92
C THR A 37 2.55 -32.22 12.31
N ARG A 38 1.80 -31.17 12.67
CA ARG A 38 0.63 -31.26 13.53
C ARG A 38 -0.58 -31.03 12.62
N THR A 39 -1.44 -32.03 12.44
CA THR A 39 -2.69 -31.89 11.68
C THR A 39 -3.70 -31.08 12.50
N THR A 40 -3.46 -29.78 12.59
CA THR A 40 -4.50 -28.76 12.52
C THR A 40 -4.82 -28.57 11.03
N PRO A 41 -6.07 -28.31 10.62
CA PRO A 41 -6.33 -27.90 9.24
C PRO A 41 -5.35 -26.77 8.92
N ASP A 42 -4.60 -26.91 7.81
CA ASP A 42 -3.68 -25.89 7.32
C ASP A 42 -4.49 -24.58 7.17
N GLU A 43 -4.40 -23.69 8.14
CA GLU A 43 -4.64 -22.27 7.91
C GLU A 43 -3.48 -21.83 7.01
N GLU A 44 -3.70 -21.93 5.70
CA GLU A 44 -2.82 -21.37 4.70
C GLU A 44 -2.53 -19.93 5.10
N TRP A 45 -1.26 -19.62 5.35
CA TRP A 45 -0.87 -18.27 5.70
C TRP A 45 -1.25 -17.34 4.55
N VAL A 46 -2.18 -16.42 4.80
CA VAL A 46 -2.61 -15.41 3.83
C VAL A 46 -1.78 -14.15 4.05
N ASP A 47 -1.12 -13.64 3.00
CA ASP A 47 -0.43 -12.34 3.08
C ASP A 47 -1.48 -11.27 3.43
N PRO A 48 -1.36 -10.55 4.56
CA PRO A 48 -2.31 -9.52 4.93
C PRO A 48 -2.48 -8.44 3.86
N ARG A 49 -1.45 -8.20 3.02
CA ARG A 49 -1.49 -7.26 1.89
C ARG A 49 -2.35 -7.73 0.73
N THR A 50 -2.84 -8.95 0.73
CA THR A 50 -3.80 -9.43 -0.26
C THR A 50 -5.21 -9.52 0.32
N VAL A 51 -5.37 -9.33 1.64
CA VAL A 51 -6.69 -9.38 2.28
C VAL A 51 -7.38 -8.03 2.12
N THR A 52 -8.52 -8.05 1.44
CA THR A 52 -9.38 -6.88 1.23
C THR A 52 -10.71 -7.03 1.96
N ARG A 53 -11.32 -5.88 2.26
CA ARG A 53 -12.70 -5.78 2.76
C ARG A 53 -13.54 -5.01 1.75
N ILE A 54 -14.83 -5.32 1.74
CA ILE A 54 -15.82 -4.66 0.90
C ILE A 54 -16.81 -3.94 1.80
N GLY A 55 -17.13 -2.69 1.47
CA GLY A 55 -18.05 -1.85 2.21
C GLY A 55 -18.64 -0.76 1.34
N VAL A 56 -19.50 0.05 1.93
CA VAL A 56 -20.19 1.16 1.25
C VAL A 56 -19.72 2.49 1.81
N LEU A 57 -19.23 3.36 0.94
CA LEU A 57 -18.91 4.75 1.22
C LEU A 57 -20.19 5.57 1.08
N MET A 58 -20.69 6.05 2.22
CA MET A 58 -21.89 6.88 2.27
C MET A 58 -21.61 8.28 1.73
N ALA A 59 -22.66 9.00 1.33
CA ALA A 59 -22.55 10.37 0.80
C ALA A 59 -21.88 11.38 1.76
N ASN A 60 -21.81 11.06 3.06
CA ASN A 60 -21.11 11.88 4.07
C ASN A 60 -19.59 11.62 4.13
N GLY A 61 -19.06 10.75 3.25
CA GLY A 61 -17.65 10.36 3.20
C GLY A 61 -17.23 9.36 4.27
N GLN A 62 -18.17 8.74 4.99
CA GLN A 62 -17.89 7.69 5.97
C GLN A 62 -18.25 6.32 5.42
N LEU A 63 -17.55 5.29 5.88
CA LEU A 63 -17.94 3.91 5.64
C LEU A 63 -19.18 3.56 6.47
N ALA A 64 -20.12 2.84 5.87
CA ALA A 64 -21.23 2.23 6.58
C ALA A 64 -20.70 1.26 7.65
N PRO A 65 -21.42 1.07 8.78
CA PRO A 65 -21.00 0.17 9.87
C PRO A 65 -21.30 -1.31 9.55
N ARG A 66 -21.03 -1.71 8.30
CA ARG A 66 -21.26 -3.06 7.79
C ARG A 66 -20.23 -3.38 6.69
N GLU A 67 -19.72 -4.61 6.76
CA GLU A 67 -18.82 -5.18 5.75
C GLU A 67 -19.52 -6.32 5.01
N PHE A 68 -19.07 -6.61 3.78
CA PHE A 68 -19.67 -7.60 2.89
C PHE A 68 -18.62 -8.59 2.39
N ILE A 69 -19.08 -9.79 2.02
CA ILE A 69 -18.22 -10.85 1.48
C ILE A 69 -18.00 -10.64 -0.02
N THR A 70 -19.03 -10.18 -0.74
CA THR A 70 -18.97 -9.94 -2.18
C THR A 70 -19.34 -8.51 -2.53
N ARG A 71 -18.90 -8.07 -3.72
CA ARG A 71 -19.22 -6.74 -4.25
C ARG A 71 -20.70 -6.63 -4.57
N GLU A 72 -21.30 -7.69 -5.10
CA GLU A 72 -22.71 -7.74 -5.45
C GLU A 72 -23.61 -7.60 -4.23
N GLU A 73 -23.24 -8.20 -3.08
CA GLU A 73 -23.98 -8.03 -1.82
C GLU A 73 -23.93 -6.58 -1.31
N ALA A 74 -22.78 -5.92 -1.45
CA ALA A 74 -22.62 -4.53 -1.09
C ALA A 74 -23.43 -3.60 -2.02
N GLU A 75 -23.39 -3.86 -3.33
CA GLU A 75 -24.14 -3.11 -4.35
C GLU A 75 -25.65 -3.24 -4.13
N ALA A 76 -26.14 -4.43 -3.77
CA ALA A 76 -27.55 -4.65 -3.46
C ALA A 76 -28.01 -3.92 -2.19
N TRP A 77 -27.09 -3.62 -1.26
CA TRP A 77 -27.38 -2.90 -0.03
C TRP A 77 -27.26 -1.37 -0.19
N ALA A 78 -26.34 -0.91 -1.03
CA ALA A 78 -26.03 0.50 -1.25
C ALA A 78 -27.26 1.31 -1.68
N GLN A 79 -27.38 2.53 -1.14
CA GLN A 79 -28.41 3.48 -1.54
C GLN A 79 -27.95 4.35 -2.72
N PRO A 80 -28.88 4.99 -3.45
CA PRO A 80 -28.51 5.91 -4.52
C PRO A 80 -27.59 7.05 -4.04
N GLY A 81 -26.45 7.22 -4.71
CA GLY A 81 -25.43 8.22 -4.36
C GLY A 81 -24.38 7.74 -3.35
N GLU A 82 -24.39 6.45 -3.00
CA GLU A 82 -23.33 5.78 -2.26
C GLU A 82 -22.47 4.93 -3.20
N ASP A 83 -21.21 4.73 -2.82
CA ASP A 83 -20.25 3.98 -3.63
C ASP A 83 -19.81 2.70 -2.92
N VAL A 84 -19.68 1.60 -3.67
CA VAL A 84 -19.08 0.36 -3.16
C VAL A 84 -17.57 0.44 -3.31
N VAL A 85 -16.87 0.28 -2.20
CA VAL A 85 -15.40 0.37 -2.15
C VAL A 85 -14.79 -0.91 -1.60
N GLU A 86 -13.59 -1.20 -2.06
CA GLU A 86 -12.78 -2.32 -1.59
C GLU A 86 -11.43 -1.76 -1.11
N TRP A 87 -11.03 -2.12 0.12
CA TRP A 87 -9.78 -1.62 0.71
C TRP A 87 -8.97 -2.73 1.35
N ASN A 88 -7.65 -2.53 1.40
CA ASN A 88 -6.71 -3.46 2.00
C ASN A 88 -6.67 -3.31 3.53
N LEU A 89 -6.62 -4.41 4.27
CA LEU A 89 -6.51 -4.37 5.73
C LEU A 89 -5.24 -3.70 6.24
N VAL A 90 -4.13 -3.81 5.50
CA VAL A 90 -2.84 -3.23 5.90
C VAL A 90 -2.86 -1.71 5.81
N CYS A 91 -3.79 -1.12 5.05
CA CYS A 91 -3.96 0.33 4.99
C CYS A 91 -4.68 0.91 6.22
N GLU A 92 -5.17 0.09 7.16
CA GLU A 92 -5.72 0.54 8.44
C GLU A 92 -4.63 0.86 9.49
N CYS A 93 -3.33 0.82 9.11
CA CYS A 93 -2.20 1.18 9.98
C CYS A 93 -2.16 2.69 10.27
N ASP A 94 -2.94 3.09 11.27
CA ASP A 94 -2.71 4.14 12.28
C ASP A 94 -4.09 4.66 12.73
N ARG A 95 -4.61 4.04 13.79
CA ARG A 95 -5.66 4.61 14.65
C ARG A 95 -5.02 5.18 15.90
#